data_AF-A0A3N7FJ73-F1
#
_entry.id   AF-A0A3N7FJ73-F1
#
_cell.length_a   1.000
_cell.length_b   1.000
_cell.length_c   1.000
_cell.angle_alpha   90.00
_cell.angle_beta   90.00
_cell.angle_gamma   90.00
#
_symmetry.space_group_name_H-M   'P 1'
#
loop_
_entity.id
_entity.type
_entity.pdbx_description
1 polymer ?
#
loop_
_entity_poly.entity_id
_entity_poly.type
_entity_poly.pdbx_seq_one_letter_code
_entity_poly.pdbx_strand_id
1 'polypeptide(L)'
;MGGPNIWEEQRNFVKNLHEQGILDSRFDEILDLPRENPQFVIDLVTKFCSDAENSIAALIRYHNEPDINYPKVIDRAHQIKGASSCIGGHRMALASRELRYACEDKDKDSFLQDQG
;
A
#
# COMPACT_ATOMS: atom_id res chain seq x y z
N MET A 1 8.98 -37.36 15.25
CA MET A 1 7.76 -36.59 14.95
C MET A 1 8.22 -35.25 14.38
N GLY A 2 8.01 -35.04 13.08
CA GLY A 2 8.34 -33.76 12.44
C GLY A 2 7.28 -32.75 12.86
N GLY A 3 7.68 -31.77 13.66
CA GLY A 3 6.84 -30.60 13.92
C GLY A 3 6.58 -29.83 12.62
N PRO A 4 5.59 -28.92 12.60
CA PRO A 4 5.34 -28.07 11.45
C PRO A 4 6.65 -27.39 11.02
N ASN A 5 6.98 -27.54 9.73
CA ASN A 5 8.12 -26.87 9.15
C ASN A 5 7.74 -25.39 8.97
N ILE A 6 8.03 -24.57 9.98
CA ILE A 6 7.70 -23.13 10.02
C ILE A 6 8.12 -22.41 8.72
N TRP A 7 9.23 -22.84 8.10
CA TRP A 7 9.69 -22.28 6.83
C TRP A 7 8.80 -22.65 5.64
N GLU A 8 8.22 -23.85 5.65
CA GLU A 8 7.26 -24.28 4.64
C GLU A 8 5.93 -23.56 4.81
N GLU A 9 5.45 -23.39 6.04
CA GLU A 9 4.26 -22.59 6.34
C GLU A 9 4.44 -21.14 5.89
N GLN A 10 5.58 -20.52 6.19
CA GLN A 10 5.90 -19.16 5.76
C GLN A 10 5.89 -19.04 4.23
N ARG A 11 6.56 -19.96 3.51
CA ARG A 11 6.58 -19.95 2.04
C ARG A 11 5.19 -20.13 1.45
N ASN A 12 4.39 -21.04 2.00
CA ASN A 12 3.02 -21.27 1.55
C ASN A 12 2.14 -20.03 1.80
N PHE A 13 2.33 -19.34 2.92
CA PHE A 13 1.63 -18.09 3.21
C PHE A 13 1.99 -16.99 2.20
N VAL A 14 3.28 -16.75 1.95
CA VAL A 14 3.72 -15.76 0.95
C VAL A 14 3.18 -16.10 -0.44
N LYS A 15 3.27 -17.37 -0.85
CA LYS A 15 2.71 -17.84 -2.13
C LYS A 15 1.21 -17.54 -2.24
N ASN A 16 0.44 -17.81 -1.19
CA ASN A 16 -0.99 -17.52 -1.17
C ASN A 16 -1.29 -16.01 -1.31
N LEU A 17 -0.46 -15.14 -0.73
CA LEU A 17 -0.60 -13.69 -0.88
C LEU A 17 -0.29 -13.23 -2.33
N HIS A 18 0.67 -13.84 -3.01
CA HIS A 18 0.92 -13.62 -4.44
C HIS A 18 -0.26 -14.07 -5.30
N GLU A 19 -0.82 -15.26 -5.05
CA GLU A 19 -1.98 -15.79 -5.78
C GLU A 19 -3.21 -14.88 -5.64
N GLN A 20 -3.36 -14.20 -4.49
CA GLN A 20 -4.40 -13.18 -4.26
C GLN A 20 -4.06 -11.79 -4.84
N GLY A 21 -2.88 -11.63 -5.45
CA GLY A 21 -2.37 -10.35 -5.97
C GLY A 21 -2.04 -9.32 -4.89
N ILE A 22 -1.95 -9.73 -3.62
CA ILE A 22 -1.62 -8.85 -2.50
C ILE A 22 -0.16 -8.44 -2.57
N LEU A 23 0.71 -9.42 -2.83
CA LEU A 23 2.14 -9.23 -3.01
C LEU A 23 2.52 -9.40 -4.49
N ASP A 24 3.62 -8.77 -4.89
CA ASP A 24 4.33 -9.05 -6.14
C ASP A 24 5.78 -9.47 -5.89
N SER A 25 6.50 -9.78 -6.97
CA SER A 25 7.88 -10.31 -6.92
C SER A 25 8.87 -9.41 -6.18
N ARG A 26 8.56 -8.13 -5.97
CA ARG A 26 9.42 -7.24 -5.18
C ARG A 26 9.50 -7.69 -3.72
N PHE A 27 8.45 -8.30 -3.17
CA PHE A 27 8.50 -8.85 -1.82
C PHE A 27 9.48 -10.03 -1.72
N ASP A 28 9.54 -10.88 -2.76
CA ASP A 28 10.47 -12.01 -2.81
C ASP A 28 11.92 -11.51 -2.88
N GLU A 29 12.20 -10.49 -3.71
CA GLU A 29 13.51 -9.83 -3.73
C GLU A 29 13.91 -9.31 -2.34
N ILE A 30 12.95 -8.81 -1.56
CA ILE A 30 13.19 -8.34 -0.19
C ILE A 30 13.49 -9.50 0.76
N LEU A 31 12.82 -10.64 0.61
CA LEU A 31 13.10 -11.84 1.41
C LEU A 31 14.49 -12.42 1.12
N ASP A 32 14.91 -12.37 -0.15
CA ASP A 32 16.17 -12.99 -0.62
C ASP A 32 17.41 -12.10 -0.43
N LEU A 33 17.23 -10.82 -0.11
CA LEU A 33 18.35 -9.91 0.12
C LEU A 33 19.25 -10.42 1.26
N PRO A 34 20.57 -10.51 1.07
CA PRO A 34 21.50 -10.83 2.16
C PRO A 34 21.46 -9.75 3.24
N ARG A 35 21.25 -10.12 4.51
CA ARG A 35 21.17 -9.16 5.62
C ARG A 35 21.89 -9.66 6.85
N GLU A 36 22.52 -8.74 7.56
CA GLU A 36 23.11 -9.00 8.88
C GLU A 36 22.04 -9.05 9.98
N ASN A 37 20.94 -8.30 9.81
CA ASN A 37 19.83 -8.27 10.76
C ASN A 37 18.72 -9.27 10.37
N PRO A 38 18.51 -10.36 11.16
CA PRO A 38 17.45 -11.33 10.88
C PRO A 38 16.02 -10.75 11.02
N GLN A 39 15.87 -9.62 11.70
CA GLN A 39 14.58 -8.97 11.97
C GLN A 39 14.17 -7.96 10.88
N PHE A 40 15.06 -7.65 9.93
CA PHE A 40 14.86 -6.55 8.98
C PHE A 40 13.51 -6.58 8.26
N VAL A 41 13.11 -7.75 7.75
CA VAL A 41 11.85 -7.88 7.00
C VAL A 41 10.65 -7.63 7.91
N ILE A 42 10.72 -8.11 9.14
CA ILE A 42 9.66 -7.90 10.14
C ILE A 42 9.58 -6.43 10.51
N ASP A 43 10.71 -5.76 10.73
CA ASP A 43 10.76 -4.33 11.03
C ASP A 43 10.19 -3.50 9.86
N LEU A 44 10.55 -3.87 8.62
CA LEU A 44 10.08 -3.21 7.41
C LEU A 44 8.56 -3.36 7.24
N VAL A 45 8.03 -4.58 7.37
CA VAL A 45 6.58 -4.84 7.28
C VAL A 45 5.83 -4.14 8.41
N THR A 46 6.33 -4.20 9.64
CA THR A 46 5.71 -3.55 10.80
C THR A 46 5.62 -2.04 10.59
N LYS A 47 6.71 -1.42 10.15
CA LYS A 47 6.74 0.01 9.85
C LYS A 47 5.78 0.37 8.72
N PHE A 48 5.76 -0.42 7.64
CA PHE A 48 4.83 -0.20 6.54
C PHE A 48 3.37 -0.28 7.00
N CYS A 49 3.00 -1.26 7.81
CA CYS A 49 1.64 -1.38 8.34
C CYS A 49 1.25 -0.15 9.18
N SER A 50 2.12 0.29 10.08
CA SER A 50 1.87 1.50 10.89
C SER A 50 1.71 2.76 10.03
N ASP A 51 2.59 2.95 9.04
CA ASP A 51 2.50 4.07 8.11
C ASP A 51 1.21 3.99 7.26
N ALA A 52 0.81 2.80 6.82
CA ALA A 52 -0.41 2.57 6.05
C ALA A 52 -1.68 2.87 6.88
N GLU A 53 -1.75 2.42 8.13
CA GLU A 53 -2.87 2.72 9.04
C GLU A 53 -3.05 4.23 9.23
N ASN A 54 -1.96 4.94 9.52
CA ASN A 54 -1.97 6.40 9.64
C ASN A 54 -2.43 7.09 8.35
N SER A 55 -2.00 6.56 7.21
CA SER A 55 -2.39 7.07 5.89
C SER A 55 -3.88 6.89 5.61
N ILE A 56 -4.41 5.70 5.88
CA ILE A 56 -5.81 5.34 5.67
C ILE A 56 -6.69 6.19 6.60
N ALA A 57 -6.30 6.36 7.86
CA ALA A 57 -6.99 7.23 8.80
C ALA A 57 -7.05 8.68 8.30
N ALA A 58 -5.96 9.20 7.72
CA ALA A 58 -5.95 10.54 7.13
C ALA A 58 -6.89 10.64 5.91
N LEU A 59 -6.89 9.65 5.02
CA LEU A 59 -7.78 9.59 3.86
C LEU A 59 -9.26 9.56 4.28
N ILE A 60 -9.61 8.77 5.29
CA ILE A 60 -10.97 8.72 5.86
C ILE A 60 -11.36 10.10 6.42
N ARG A 61 -10.44 10.78 7.11
CA ARG A 61 -10.69 12.14 7.62
C ARG A 61 -10.96 13.13 6.49
N TYR A 62 -10.14 13.15 5.45
CA TYR A 62 -10.33 14.04 4.29
C TYR A 62 -11.64 13.78 3.57
N HIS A 63 -12.07 12.51 3.48
CA HIS A 63 -13.35 12.14 2.88
C HIS A 63 -14.56 12.64 3.66
N ASN A 64 -14.43 12.82 4.98
CA ASN A 64 -15.50 13.30 5.85
C ASN A 64 -15.53 14.84 5.98
N GLU A 65 -14.62 15.57 5.33
CA GLU A 65 -14.66 17.03 5.26
C GLU A 65 -15.82 17.49 4.36
N PRO A 66 -16.51 18.61 4.66
CA PRO A 66 -17.64 19.11 3.86
C PRO A 66 -17.27 19.35 2.39
N ASP A 67 -16.05 19.85 2.17
CA ASP A 67 -15.42 20.02 0.86
C ASP A 67 -14.14 19.19 0.82
N ILE A 68 -14.13 18.14 -0.01
CA ILE A 68 -12.98 17.26 -0.15
C ILE A 68 -11.83 18.04 -0.79
N ASN A 69 -10.70 18.13 -0.08
CA ASN A 69 -9.46 18.63 -0.65
C ASN A 69 -8.78 17.55 -1.51
N TYR A 70 -9.18 17.46 -2.79
CA TYR A 70 -8.63 16.49 -3.74
C TYR A 70 -7.10 16.53 -3.85
N PRO A 71 -6.43 17.69 -3.89
CA PRO A 71 -4.96 17.74 -3.90
C PRO A 71 -4.32 16.98 -2.73
N LYS A 72 -4.84 17.14 -1.49
CA LYS A 72 -4.32 16.39 -0.33
C LYS A 72 -4.54 14.88 -0.46
N VAL A 73 -5.69 14.47 -0.99
CA VAL A 73 -5.99 13.04 -1.23
C VAL A 73 -5.05 12.46 -2.28
N ILE A 74 -4.81 13.19 -3.37
CA ILE A 74 -3.87 12.82 -4.45
C ILE A 74 -2.46 12.65 -3.90
N ASP A 75 -1.96 13.61 -3.13
CA ASP A 75 -0.62 13.56 -2.53
C ASP A 75 -0.49 12.35 -1.60
N ARG A 76 -1.49 12.09 -0.77
CA ARG A 76 -1.48 10.94 0.14
C ARG A 76 -1.53 9.62 -0.63
N ALA A 77 -2.40 9.51 -1.63
CA ALA A 77 -2.50 8.33 -2.49
C ALA A 77 -1.17 8.05 -3.21
N HIS A 78 -0.48 9.08 -3.68
CA HIS A 78 0.84 8.95 -4.28
C HIS A 78 1.89 8.40 -3.30
N GLN A 79 1.89 8.90 -2.05
CA GLN A 79 2.80 8.42 -1.00
C GLN A 79 2.56 6.94 -0.65
N ILE A 80 1.30 6.55 -0.44
CA ILE A 80 0.94 5.15 -0.13
C ILE A 80 1.33 4.24 -1.29
N LYS A 81 1.07 4.64 -2.53
CA LYS A 81 1.49 3.90 -3.72
C LYS A 81 3.01 3.66 -3.71
N GLY A 82 3.80 4.70 -3.46
CA GLY A 82 5.26 4.61 -3.42
C GLY A 82 5.75 3.66 -2.34
N ALA A 83 5.25 3.81 -1.11
CA ALA A 83 5.59 2.93 0.01
C ALA A 83 5.19 1.46 -0.27
N SER A 84 3.99 1.25 -0.82
CA SER A 84 3.48 -0.08 -1.16
C SER A 84 4.32 -0.73 -2.26
N SER A 85 4.67 0.01 -3.31
CA SER A 85 5.52 -0.50 -4.40
C SER A 85 6.92 -0.85 -3.90
N CYS A 86 7.45 -0.09 -2.94
CA CYS A 86 8.79 -0.33 -2.37
C CYS A 86 8.89 -1.69 -1.67
N ILE A 87 7.82 -2.09 -0.96
CA ILE A 87 7.76 -3.36 -0.22
C ILE A 87 7.15 -4.52 -1.04
N GLY A 88 6.65 -4.27 -2.25
CA GLY A 88 5.93 -5.29 -3.05
C GLY A 88 4.47 -5.50 -2.66
N GLY A 89 3.85 -4.53 -1.97
CA GLY A 89 2.42 -4.50 -1.66
C GLY A 89 1.56 -4.15 -2.87
N HIS A 90 1.53 -5.03 -3.86
CA HIS A 90 0.95 -4.82 -5.19
C HIS A 90 -0.48 -4.27 -5.17
N ARG A 91 -1.41 -4.96 -4.51
CA ARG A 91 -2.83 -4.58 -4.50
C ARG A 91 -3.05 -3.18 -3.92
N MET A 92 -2.31 -2.83 -2.86
CA MET A 92 -2.41 -1.51 -2.24
C MET A 92 -1.85 -0.43 -3.18
N ALA A 93 -0.76 -0.70 -3.89
CA ALA A 93 -0.21 0.21 -4.89
C ALA A 93 -1.21 0.48 -6.04
N LEU A 94 -1.91 -0.57 -6.51
CA LEU A 94 -2.96 -0.43 -7.51
C LEU A 94 -4.14 0.39 -6.98
N ALA A 95 -4.68 0.04 -5.81
CA ALA A 95 -5.81 0.77 -5.21
C ALA A 95 -5.47 2.27 -5.00
N SER A 96 -4.25 2.56 -4.56
CA SER A 96 -3.78 3.95 -4.39
C SER A 96 -3.68 4.70 -5.72
N ARG A 97 -3.29 4.01 -6.80
CA ARG A 97 -3.27 4.58 -8.14
C ARG A 97 -4.69 4.91 -8.63
N GLU A 98 -5.62 3.97 -8.48
CA GLU A 98 -7.01 4.19 -8.91
C GLU A 98 -7.69 5.31 -8.10
N LEU A 99 -7.43 5.39 -6.79
CA LEU A 99 -7.89 6.50 -5.96
C LEU A 99 -7.36 7.84 -6.49
N ARG A 100 -6.06 7.92 -6.81
CA ARG A 100 -5.46 9.13 -7.39
C ARG A 100 -6.16 9.53 -8.69
N TYR A 101 -6.38 8.60 -9.61
CA TYR A 101 -7.05 8.91 -10.88
C TYR A 101 -8.49 9.40 -10.66
N ALA A 102 -9.25 8.74 -9.79
CA ALA A 102 -10.60 9.18 -9.45
C ALA A 102 -10.63 10.60 -8.87
N CYS A 103 -9.67 10.96 -8.02
CA CYS A 103 -9.55 12.32 -7.48
C CYS A 103 -9.12 13.34 -8.52
N GLU A 104 -8.19 13.00 -9.42
CA GLU A 104 -7.77 13.89 -10.52
C GLU A 104 -8.92 14.23 -11.47
N ASP A 105 -9.80 13.27 -11.75
CA ASP A 105 -10.98 13.51 -12.59
C ASP A 105 -12.01 14.40 -11.87
N LYS A 106 -12.25 14.16 -10.57
CA LYS A 106 -13.17 15.00 -9.77
C LYS A 106 -12.68 16.43 -9.58
N ASP A 107 -11.38 16.62 -9.39
CA ASP A 107 -10.76 17.95 -9.27
C ASP A 107 -10.98 18.77 -10.56
N LYS A 108 -10.75 18.16 -11.73
CA LYS A 108 -11.01 18.81 -13.03
C LYS A 108 -12.48 19.13 -13.23
N ASP A 109 -13.39 18.22 -12.90
CA ASP A 109 -14.84 18.44 -13.03
C ASP A 109 -15.29 19.63 -12.20
N SER A 110 -14.79 19.76 -10.96
CA SER A 110 -15.12 20.89 -10.08
C SER A 110 -14.63 22.23 -10.63
N PHE A 111 -13.45 22.26 -11.25
CA PHE A 111 -12.92 23.47 -11.89
C PHE A 111 -13.75 23.91 -13.10
N LEU A 112 -14.35 22.97 -13.85
CA LEU A 112 -15.19 23.28 -15.01
C LEU A 112 -16.59 23.77 -14.61
N GLN A 113 -17.12 23.32 -13.48
CA GLN A 113 -18.43 23.74 -12.97
C GLN A 113 -18.43 25.15 -12.37
N ASP A 114 -17.31 25.60 -11.81
CA ASP A 114 -17.17 26.94 -11.21
C ASP A 114 -17.03 28.07 -12.25
N GLN A 115 -17.02 27.74 -13.55
CA GLN A 115 -16.93 28.71 -14.66
C GLN A 115 -18.25 28.95 -15.42
N GLY A 116 -19.38 28.43 -14.92
CA GLY A 116 -20.73 28.62 -15.50
C GLY A 116 -21.64 29.48 -14.63
#